data_AF-A0AAU9XUA4-F1
#
_entry.id   AF-A0AAU9XUA4-F1
#
_cell.length_a   1.000
_cell.length_b   1.000
_cell.length_c   1.000
_cell.angle_alpha   90.00
_cell.angle_beta   90.00
_cell.angle_gamma   90.00
#
_symmetry.space_group_name_H-M   'P 1'
#
loop_
_entity.id
_entity.type
_entity.pdbx_description
1 polymer ?
#
loop_
_entity_poly.entity_id
_entity_poly.type
_entity_poly.pdbx_seq_one_letter_code
_entity_poly.pdbx_strand_id
1 'polypeptide(L)'
;DVDECKGNHSCHENANCTNTFGSHVCDCQPGYTGNGQNCTDIDECSETYPSKMIKCHPNASCINTQGSYNCSCKPTYMGSGFECKADPCHHYSNLSDANRNENYITIASGQTFCDSQLAEGWYRFVGAAGTKMPTKRVPAFRCGTNWSGWLTTAHPTIEDGEVNRMVCFSDRSTGCRKKWSIFVKNCGLYYIYKLLAPKDCPNRFCGTDEM
;
A
#
# COMPACT_ATOMS: atom_id res chain seq x y z
N ASP A 1 61.05 0.12 0.09
CA ASP A 1 59.74 0.73 -0.16
C ASP A 1 59.09 0.98 1.18
N VAL A 2 58.57 2.18 1.42
CA VAL A 2 57.84 2.52 2.64
C VAL A 2 56.36 2.42 2.31
N ASP A 3 55.55 1.87 3.21
CA ASP A 3 54.09 1.84 3.02
C ASP A 3 53.51 3.21 3.38
N GLU A 4 53.35 4.10 2.40
CA GLU A 4 52.88 5.46 2.67
C GLU A 4 51.43 5.49 3.18
N CYS A 5 50.63 4.45 2.91
CA CYS A 5 49.24 4.33 3.38
C CYS A 5 49.11 4.08 4.89
N LYS A 6 50.20 3.70 5.56
CA LYS A 6 50.29 3.61 7.03
C LYS A 6 51.03 4.78 7.67
N GLY A 7 51.51 5.72 6.85
CA GLY A 7 52.25 6.91 7.26
C GLY A 7 51.35 8.16 7.35
N ASN A 8 51.98 9.33 7.28
CA ASN A 8 51.30 10.63 7.36
C ASN A 8 50.81 11.18 5.99
N HIS A 9 50.97 10.39 4.92
CA HIS A 9 50.47 10.73 3.58
C HIS A 9 49.01 10.28 3.47
N SER A 10 48.10 11.17 3.84
CA SER A 10 46.68 10.86 3.91
C SER A 10 45.99 11.14 2.58
N CYS A 11 45.35 10.11 2.01
CA CYS A 11 44.31 10.29 1.00
C CYS A 11 43.08 10.98 1.60
N HIS A 12 42.14 11.39 0.75
CA HIS A 12 40.84 11.88 1.20
C HIS A 12 40.12 10.82 2.06
N GLU A 13 39.25 11.22 2.99
CA GLU A 13 38.48 10.30 3.85
C GLU A 13 37.61 9.30 3.05
N ASN A 14 37.14 9.75 1.89
CA ASN A 14 36.35 8.96 0.94
C ASN A 14 37.22 8.43 -0.22
N ALA A 15 38.50 8.13 0.03
CA ALA A 15 39.41 7.52 -0.93
C ALA A 15 40.09 6.27 -0.36
N ASN A 16 40.45 5.35 -1.24
CA ASN A 16 41.29 4.19 -0.96
C ASN A 16 42.74 4.51 -1.29
N CYS A 17 43.66 4.10 -0.41
CA CYS A 17 45.10 4.23 -0.63
C CYS A 17 45.68 2.89 -1.09
N THR A 18 46.48 2.93 -2.17
CA THR A 18 47.25 1.78 -2.65
C THR A 18 48.73 2.13 -2.67
N ASN A 19 49.55 1.39 -1.92
CA ASN A 19 51.00 1.56 -1.90
C ASN A 19 51.62 1.05 -3.19
N THR A 20 52.55 1.79 -3.78
CA THR A 20 53.26 1.45 -5.01
C THR A 20 54.77 1.54 -4.81
N PHE A 21 55.57 0.94 -5.68
CA PHE A 21 57.03 1.00 -5.51
C PHE A 21 57.54 2.43 -5.67
N GLY A 22 57.99 3.05 -4.57
CA GLY A 22 58.51 4.41 -4.52
C GLY A 22 57.46 5.53 -4.40
N SER A 23 56.17 5.21 -4.25
CA SER A 23 55.07 6.19 -4.09
C SER A 23 53.77 5.51 -3.63
N HIS A 24 52.67 6.24 -3.51
CA HIS A 24 51.32 5.69 -3.34
C HIS A 24 50.34 6.32 -4.34
N VAL A 25 49.19 5.68 -4.50
CA VAL A 25 48.06 6.15 -5.31
C VAL A 25 46.82 6.24 -4.42
N CYS A 26 46.10 7.36 -4.53
CA CYS A 26 44.81 7.55 -3.90
C CYS A 26 43.72 7.52 -4.97
N ASP A 27 42.70 6.70 -4.78
CA ASP A 27 41.54 6.60 -5.67
C ASP A 27 40.27 6.83 -4.88
N CYS A 28 39.34 7.66 -5.37
CA CYS A 28 38.07 7.87 -4.68
C CYS A 28 37.30 6.55 -4.52
N GLN A 29 36.64 6.37 -3.37
CA GLN A 29 35.80 5.22 -3.10
C GLN A 29 34.63 5.15 -4.10
N PRO A 30 34.01 3.97 -4.32
CA PRO A 30 32.82 3.86 -5.15
C PRO A 30 31.73 4.84 -4.70
N GLY A 31 31.09 5.51 -5.67
CA GLY A 31 30.10 6.58 -5.39
C GLY A 31 30.72 7.98 -5.24
N TYR A 32 32.03 8.11 -5.34
CA TYR A 32 32.73 9.41 -5.30
C TYR A 32 33.55 9.66 -6.55
N THR A 33 33.76 10.92 -6.88
CA THR A 33 34.57 11.38 -8.01
C THR A 33 35.61 12.40 -7.53
N GLY A 34 36.74 12.50 -8.24
CA GLY A 34 37.83 13.39 -7.88
C GLY A 34 39.20 12.78 -8.15
N ASN A 35 40.22 13.28 -7.44
CA ASN A 35 41.63 12.89 -7.65
C ASN A 35 42.21 12.04 -6.50
N GLY A 36 41.37 11.48 -5.64
CA GLY A 36 41.79 10.69 -4.48
C GLY A 36 42.30 11.50 -3.28
N GLN A 37 42.70 12.76 -3.49
CA GLN A 37 43.00 13.72 -2.40
C GLN A 37 41.84 14.65 -2.10
N ASN A 38 40.96 14.87 -3.07
CA ASN A 38 39.67 15.52 -2.90
C ASN A 38 38.63 14.66 -3.62
N CYS A 39 37.70 14.08 -2.85
CA CYS A 39 36.65 13.22 -3.38
C CYS A 39 35.30 13.80 -3.01
N THR A 40 34.53 14.16 -4.05
CA THR A 40 33.17 14.65 -3.92
C THR A 40 32.19 13.53 -4.24
N ASP A 41 31.09 13.51 -3.52
CA ASP A 41 29.98 12.61 -3.77
C ASP A 41 29.49 12.73 -5.22
N ILE A 42 29.19 11.60 -5.85
CA ILE A 42 28.54 11.57 -7.17
C ILE A 42 27.04 11.66 -6.92
N ASP A 43 26.42 12.74 -7.39
CA ASP A 43 24.97 12.83 -7.37
C ASP A 43 24.37 11.95 -8.48
N GLU A 44 23.96 10.72 -8.15
CA GLU A 44 23.34 9.83 -9.13
C GLU A 44 21.95 10.28 -9.57
N CYS A 45 21.33 11.24 -8.86
CA CYS A 45 20.04 11.79 -9.20
C CYS A 45 20.12 13.01 -10.13
N SER A 46 21.32 13.52 -10.40
CA SER A 46 21.56 14.62 -11.34
C SER A 46 21.19 14.23 -12.78
N GLU A 47 20.65 15.19 -13.54
CA GLU A 47 20.36 15.01 -14.98
C GLU A 47 21.61 14.69 -15.82
N THR A 48 22.80 15.07 -15.32
CA THR A 48 24.08 14.76 -15.98
C THR A 48 24.54 13.33 -15.74
N TYR A 49 23.98 12.65 -14.72
CA TYR A 49 24.30 11.26 -14.44
C TYR A 49 23.49 10.34 -15.36
N PRO A 50 24.08 9.31 -15.97
CA PRO A 50 23.36 8.45 -16.91
C PRO A 50 22.14 7.79 -16.25
N SER A 51 20.93 8.21 -16.63
CA SER A 51 19.69 7.71 -16.01
C SER A 51 19.49 6.20 -16.16
N LYS A 52 20.18 5.56 -17.13
CA LYS A 52 20.22 4.09 -17.30
C LYS A 52 20.88 3.36 -16.12
N MET A 53 21.71 4.04 -15.33
CA MET A 53 22.35 3.49 -14.14
C MET A 53 21.54 3.71 -12.86
N ILE A 54 20.53 4.59 -12.90
CA ILE A 54 19.56 4.80 -11.82
C ILE A 54 18.54 3.66 -11.86
N LYS A 55 18.42 2.91 -10.76
CA LYS A 55 17.54 1.72 -10.65
C LYS A 55 16.20 2.00 -9.96
N CYS A 56 15.84 3.27 -9.76
CA CYS A 56 14.55 3.59 -9.13
C CYS A 56 13.36 3.09 -9.96
N HIS A 57 12.29 2.72 -9.29
CA HIS A 57 11.03 2.39 -9.96
C HIS A 57 10.49 3.60 -10.75
N PRO A 58 9.79 3.42 -11.89
CA PRO A 58 9.19 4.54 -12.63
C PRO A 58 8.25 5.43 -11.80
N ASN A 59 7.63 4.85 -10.77
CA ASN A 59 6.79 5.53 -9.78
C ASN A 59 7.54 5.89 -8.50
N ALA A 60 8.85 6.12 -8.57
CA ALA A 60 9.68 6.61 -7.48
C ALA A 60 10.48 7.85 -7.90
N SER A 61 10.93 8.59 -6.89
CA SER A 61 11.87 9.71 -7.00
C SER A 61 13.23 9.26 -6.45
N CYS A 62 14.29 9.68 -7.13
CA CYS A 62 15.67 9.47 -6.69
C CYS A 62 16.01 10.46 -5.56
N ILE A 63 16.76 10.00 -4.56
CA ILE A 63 17.26 10.80 -3.44
C ILE A 63 18.77 10.53 -3.34
N ASN A 64 19.57 11.55 -3.59
CA ASN A 64 21.02 11.43 -3.49
C ASN A 64 21.44 11.25 -2.02
N THR A 65 22.41 10.40 -1.77
CA THR A 65 22.96 10.14 -0.43
C THR A 65 24.48 10.10 -0.52
N GLN A 66 25.17 10.30 0.60
CA GLN A 66 26.62 10.28 0.56
C GLN A 66 27.17 8.88 0.18
N GLY A 67 27.85 8.81 -0.97
CA GLY A 67 28.43 7.63 -1.58
C GLY A 67 27.43 6.75 -2.35
N SER A 68 26.17 7.14 -2.49
CA SER A 68 25.14 6.35 -3.18
C SER A 68 23.84 7.12 -3.41
N TYR A 69 22.78 6.44 -3.82
CA TYR A 69 21.44 6.99 -3.86
C TYR A 69 20.42 6.03 -3.25
N ASN A 70 19.29 6.59 -2.85
CA ASN A 70 18.10 5.84 -2.48
C ASN A 70 16.92 6.27 -3.35
N CYS A 71 15.86 5.48 -3.33
CA CYS A 71 14.64 5.77 -4.06
C CYS A 71 13.48 5.86 -3.07
N SER A 72 12.52 6.74 -3.33
CA SER A 72 11.29 6.85 -2.55
C SER A 72 10.09 6.83 -3.47
N CYS A 73 9.08 6.01 -3.17
CA CYS A 73 7.88 5.95 -4.00
C CYS A 73 7.18 7.31 -4.05
N LYS A 74 6.70 7.68 -5.23
CA LYS A 74 5.90 8.90 -5.45
C LYS A 74 4.62 8.85 -4.59
N PRO A 75 3.99 10.01 -4.32
CA PRO A 75 2.71 10.04 -3.60
C PRO A 75 1.71 9.05 -4.19
N THR A 76 0.91 8.41 -3.33
CA THR A 76 -0.06 7.34 -3.68
C THR A 76 0.54 5.99 -4.07
N TYR A 77 1.86 5.82 -3.96
CA TYR A 77 2.54 4.52 -4.10
C TYR A 77 3.24 4.14 -2.80
N MET A 78 3.45 2.84 -2.61
CA MET A 78 4.15 2.27 -1.46
C MET A 78 5.17 1.22 -1.91
N GLY A 79 6.23 1.04 -1.12
CA GLY A 79 7.27 0.05 -1.39
C GLY A 79 8.65 0.58 -0.98
N SER A 80 9.70 0.00 -1.58
CA SER A 80 11.09 0.32 -1.28
C SER A 80 11.64 1.49 -2.11
N GLY A 81 10.86 2.05 -3.04
CA GLY A 81 11.33 3.02 -4.03
C GLY A 81 12.02 2.38 -5.24
N PHE A 82 12.68 1.24 -5.05
CA PHE A 82 13.15 0.40 -6.16
C PHE A 82 12.03 -0.46 -6.74
N GLU A 83 11.05 -0.81 -5.90
CA GLU A 83 9.79 -1.42 -6.27
C GLU A 83 8.66 -0.62 -5.65
N CYS A 84 7.70 -0.15 -6.47
CA CYS A 84 6.56 0.62 -5.99
C CYS A 84 5.25 0.05 -6.55
N LYS A 85 4.32 -0.24 -5.64
CA LYS A 85 2.94 -0.61 -5.96
C LYS A 85 1.99 0.51 -5.60
N ALA A 86 0.89 0.64 -6.35
CA ALA A 86 -0.15 1.61 -6.04
C ALA A 86 -0.66 1.36 -4.61
N ASP A 87 -0.74 2.43 -3.82
CA ASP A 87 -1.30 2.37 -2.48
C ASP A 87 -2.83 2.22 -2.59
N PRO A 88 -3.40 1.10 -2.10
CA PRO A 88 -4.84 0.90 -2.15
C PRO A 88 -5.60 1.90 -1.27
N CYS A 89 -4.95 2.56 -0.30
CA CYS A 89 -5.51 3.67 0.47
C CYS A 89 -5.63 4.97 -0.34
N HIS A 90 -5.14 5.00 -1.59
CA HIS A 90 -5.33 6.13 -2.50
C HIS A 90 -5.97 5.72 -3.83
N HIS A 91 -6.08 4.42 -4.10
CA HIS A 91 -6.63 3.85 -5.32
C HIS A 91 -7.77 2.88 -5.01
N TYR A 92 -8.95 3.43 -4.74
CA TYR A 92 -10.17 2.68 -4.44
C TYR A 92 -11.41 3.32 -5.07
N SER A 93 -12.47 2.53 -5.19
CA SER A 93 -13.79 2.96 -5.65
C SER A 93 -14.73 3.22 -4.48
N ASN A 94 -15.63 4.19 -4.62
CA ASN A 94 -16.59 4.53 -3.58
C ASN A 94 -17.87 3.69 -3.68
N LEU A 95 -18.33 3.17 -2.54
CA LEU A 95 -19.67 2.62 -2.35
C LEU A 95 -20.49 3.66 -1.58
N SER A 96 -21.37 4.38 -2.28
CA SER A 96 -22.09 5.54 -1.72
C SER A 96 -23.61 5.43 -1.74
N ASP A 97 -24.17 4.38 -2.36
CA ASP A 97 -25.62 4.21 -2.48
C ASP A 97 -26.28 4.20 -1.10
N ALA A 98 -27.28 5.06 -0.89
CA ALA A 98 -28.00 5.16 0.40
C ALA A 98 -28.65 3.81 0.81
N ASN A 99 -29.06 3.02 -0.18
CA ASN A 99 -29.62 1.71 0.06
C ASN A 99 -28.58 0.66 0.50
N ARG A 100 -27.28 0.98 0.63
CA ARG A 100 -26.26 0.09 1.23
C ARG A 100 -26.15 0.22 2.75
N ASN A 101 -26.74 1.24 3.35
CA ASN A 101 -26.73 1.39 4.79
C ASN A 101 -27.46 0.21 5.46
N GLU A 102 -26.92 -0.32 6.55
CA GLU A 102 -27.52 -1.44 7.29
C GLU A 102 -28.91 -1.12 7.84
N ASN A 103 -29.24 0.16 8.04
CA ASN A 103 -30.56 0.58 8.50
C ASN A 103 -31.58 0.70 7.36
N TYR A 104 -31.16 0.61 6.10
CA TYR A 104 -32.08 0.61 4.97
C TYR A 104 -32.93 -0.66 4.97
N ILE A 105 -34.24 -0.51 5.12
CA ILE A 105 -35.20 -1.61 5.15
C ILE A 105 -35.54 -2.06 3.72
N THR A 106 -35.29 -3.33 3.41
CA THR A 106 -35.61 -3.93 2.10
C THR A 106 -36.97 -4.63 2.16
N ILE A 107 -37.87 -4.34 1.22
CA ILE A 107 -39.15 -5.04 1.13
C ILE A 107 -38.95 -6.29 0.26
N ALA A 108 -39.33 -7.47 0.78
CA ALA A 108 -39.06 -8.76 0.12
C ALA A 108 -39.75 -8.92 -1.25
N SER A 109 -40.85 -8.20 -1.51
CA SER A 109 -41.58 -8.17 -2.79
C SER A 109 -41.10 -7.05 -3.74
N GLY A 110 -40.15 -6.22 -3.31
CA GLY A 110 -39.60 -5.12 -4.09
C GLY A 110 -38.37 -5.52 -4.90
N GLN A 111 -37.82 -4.55 -5.65
CA GLN A 111 -36.54 -4.72 -6.34
C GLN A 111 -35.41 -4.93 -5.32
N THR A 112 -34.63 -5.99 -5.50
CA THR A 112 -33.49 -6.33 -4.65
C THR A 112 -32.19 -6.09 -5.41
N PHE A 113 -31.21 -5.50 -4.75
CA PHE A 113 -29.87 -5.25 -5.28
C PHE A 113 -28.92 -6.35 -4.82
N CYS A 114 -27.84 -6.57 -5.58
CA CYS A 114 -26.77 -7.50 -5.22
C CYS A 114 -25.44 -7.07 -5.82
N ASP A 115 -24.36 -7.60 -5.24
CA ASP A 115 -22.98 -7.30 -5.64
C ASP A 115 -22.39 -8.36 -6.59
N SER A 116 -23.20 -9.15 -7.27
CA SER A 116 -22.72 -10.23 -8.16
C SER A 116 -21.99 -9.74 -9.41
N GLN A 117 -22.16 -8.47 -9.74
CA GLN A 117 -21.48 -7.78 -10.85
C GLN A 117 -20.45 -6.76 -10.35
N LEU A 118 -20.13 -6.76 -9.05
CA LEU A 118 -19.14 -5.86 -8.49
C LEU A 118 -17.74 -6.23 -9.04
N ALA A 119 -17.09 -5.30 -9.75
CA ALA A 119 -15.74 -5.53 -10.25
C ALA A 119 -14.79 -5.82 -9.09
N GLU A 120 -13.84 -6.73 -9.27
CA GLU A 120 -12.82 -6.97 -8.25
C GLU A 120 -11.98 -5.71 -8.06
N GLY A 121 -11.82 -5.28 -6.81
CA GLY A 121 -11.05 -4.07 -6.51
C GLY A 121 -11.16 -3.64 -5.06
N TRP A 122 -10.46 -2.55 -4.74
CA TRP A 122 -10.56 -1.90 -3.44
C TRP A 122 -11.74 -0.94 -3.42
N TYR A 123 -12.54 -1.02 -2.36
CA TYR A 123 -13.73 -0.20 -2.17
C TYR A 123 -13.73 0.46 -0.79
N ARG A 124 -14.37 1.63 -0.70
CA ARG A 124 -14.61 2.35 0.54
C ARG A 124 -16.09 2.69 0.67
N PHE A 125 -16.69 2.43 1.83
CA PHE A 125 -18.02 2.95 2.15
C PHE A 125 -17.92 4.45 2.46
N VAL A 126 -18.73 5.25 1.77
CA VAL A 126 -18.77 6.71 1.94
C VAL A 126 -20.20 7.24 1.88
N GLY A 127 -20.43 8.44 2.41
CA GLY A 127 -21.71 9.13 2.31
C GLY A 127 -22.85 8.33 2.94
N ALA A 128 -24.00 8.25 2.25
CA ALA A 128 -25.20 7.63 2.80
C ALA A 128 -25.09 6.10 2.99
N ALA A 129 -24.13 5.44 2.33
CA ALA A 129 -23.86 4.03 2.53
C ALA A 129 -23.22 3.73 3.90
N GLY A 130 -22.71 4.75 4.59
CA GLY A 130 -21.97 4.65 5.84
C GLY A 130 -20.46 4.87 5.65
N THR A 131 -19.68 4.64 6.70
CA THR A 131 -18.22 4.84 6.72
C THR A 131 -17.41 3.54 6.73
N LYS A 132 -18.02 2.42 7.11
CA LYS A 132 -17.37 1.11 7.22
C LYS A 132 -18.39 -0.04 7.09
N MET A 133 -17.92 -1.26 6.87
CA MET A 133 -18.75 -2.46 6.94
C MET A 133 -19.15 -2.76 8.39
N PRO A 134 -20.38 -3.19 8.69
CA PRO A 134 -20.77 -3.58 10.05
C PRO A 134 -19.93 -4.75 10.56
N THR A 135 -19.65 -4.77 11.86
CA THR A 135 -19.03 -5.93 12.55
C THR A 135 -20.03 -6.67 13.44
N LYS A 136 -21.21 -6.09 13.63
CA LYS A 136 -22.37 -6.75 14.24
C LYS A 136 -23.21 -7.39 13.15
N ARG A 137 -23.96 -8.43 13.52
CA ARG A 137 -24.85 -9.12 12.61
C ARG A 137 -25.89 -8.16 12.04
N VAL A 138 -25.95 -8.07 10.71
CA VAL A 138 -27.03 -7.37 10.00
C VAL A 138 -28.14 -8.38 9.70
N PRO A 139 -29.40 -8.13 10.13
CA PRO A 139 -30.52 -8.99 9.77
C PRO A 139 -30.76 -9.06 8.26
N ALA A 140 -31.41 -10.13 7.80
CA ALA A 140 -31.90 -10.20 6.42
C ALA A 140 -32.87 -9.05 6.12
N PHE A 141 -33.03 -8.73 4.83
CA PHE A 141 -33.86 -7.61 4.36
C PHE A 141 -33.35 -6.23 4.80
N ARG A 142 -32.03 -6.08 4.80
CA ARG A 142 -31.34 -4.81 5.01
C ARG A 142 -30.41 -4.48 3.85
N CYS A 143 -29.94 -3.24 3.81
CA CYS A 143 -29.00 -2.74 2.81
C CYS A 143 -29.40 -3.05 1.36
N GLY A 144 -30.70 -2.92 1.08
CA GLY A 144 -31.25 -3.02 -0.28
C GLY A 144 -31.21 -4.44 -0.84
N THR A 145 -30.97 -5.44 -0.01
CA THR A 145 -30.86 -6.83 -0.43
C THR A 145 -31.61 -7.78 0.51
N ASN A 146 -31.74 -9.04 0.11
CA ASN A 146 -32.32 -10.06 0.98
C ASN A 146 -31.25 -10.65 1.91
N TRP A 147 -30.00 -10.83 1.45
CA TRP A 147 -28.91 -11.39 2.24
C TRP A 147 -27.83 -10.34 2.49
N SER A 148 -28.01 -9.65 3.61
CA SER A 148 -27.21 -8.53 4.08
C SER A 148 -25.87 -9.01 4.60
N GLY A 149 -24.77 -8.38 4.20
CA GLY A 149 -23.41 -8.77 4.55
C GLY A 149 -22.77 -7.91 5.65
N TRP A 150 -22.06 -8.55 6.59
CA TRP A 150 -21.25 -7.90 7.63
C TRP A 150 -19.95 -8.68 7.89
N LEU A 151 -18.95 -8.02 8.46
CA LEU A 151 -17.72 -8.65 8.93
C LEU A 151 -17.96 -9.50 10.16
N THR A 152 -17.43 -10.72 10.20
CA THR A 152 -17.58 -11.62 11.36
C THR A 152 -16.62 -11.30 12.50
N THR A 153 -15.63 -10.43 12.27
CA THR A 153 -14.63 -10.03 13.25
C THR A 153 -14.37 -8.54 13.18
N ALA A 154 -13.63 -8.00 14.16
CA ALA A 154 -13.26 -6.59 14.18
C ALA A 154 -12.39 -6.20 12.98
N HIS A 155 -12.47 -4.91 12.62
CA HIS A 155 -11.58 -4.30 11.65
C HIS A 155 -10.12 -4.34 12.13
N PRO A 156 -9.13 -4.43 11.22
CA PRO A 156 -7.72 -4.35 11.57
C PRO A 156 -7.32 -3.00 12.18
N THR A 157 -6.23 -3.02 12.93
CA THR A 157 -5.45 -1.83 13.27
C THR A 157 -4.59 -1.38 12.08
N ILE A 158 -3.90 -0.24 12.19
CA ILE A 158 -2.96 0.23 11.15
C ILE A 158 -1.76 -0.73 11.04
N GLU A 159 -1.27 -1.22 12.18
CA GLU A 159 -0.10 -2.11 12.27
C GLU A 159 -0.35 -3.49 11.66
N ASP A 160 -1.59 -3.99 11.74
CA ASP A 160 -1.99 -5.25 11.12
C ASP A 160 -1.83 -5.23 9.58
N GLY A 161 -1.81 -4.05 8.97
CA GLY A 161 -1.68 -3.89 7.53
C GLY A 161 -2.89 -4.43 6.75
N GLU A 162 -2.62 -5.15 5.65
CA GLU A 162 -3.65 -5.80 4.85
C GLU A 162 -3.93 -7.19 5.42
N VAL A 163 -5.17 -7.43 5.85
CA VAL A 163 -5.56 -8.69 6.49
C VAL A 163 -6.70 -9.36 5.76
N ASN A 164 -6.68 -10.69 5.75
CA ASN A 164 -7.84 -11.47 5.34
C ASN A 164 -8.92 -11.39 6.42
N ARG A 165 -10.17 -11.17 5.99
CA ARG A 165 -11.36 -11.15 6.85
C ARG A 165 -12.50 -11.89 6.18
N MET A 166 -13.44 -12.31 7.01
CA MET A 166 -14.61 -13.05 6.57
C MET A 166 -15.85 -12.18 6.71
N VAL A 167 -16.61 -12.08 5.63
CA VAL A 167 -17.96 -11.54 5.61
C VAL A 167 -18.92 -12.70 5.78
N CYS A 168 -19.98 -12.51 6.55
CA CYS A 168 -21.14 -13.39 6.48
C CYS A 168 -22.35 -12.66 5.91
N PHE A 169 -23.08 -13.35 5.04
CA PHE A 169 -24.37 -12.93 4.53
C PHE A 169 -25.50 -13.58 5.34
N SER A 170 -26.48 -12.78 5.75
CA SER A 170 -27.61 -13.21 6.59
C SER A 170 -28.47 -14.25 5.89
N ASP A 171 -29.01 -15.20 6.64
CA ASP A 171 -30.28 -15.83 6.27
C ASP A 171 -31.45 -15.27 7.10
N ARG A 172 -32.64 -15.84 6.89
CA ARG A 172 -33.84 -15.52 7.66
C ARG A 172 -33.89 -16.14 9.07
N SER A 173 -33.02 -17.09 9.44
CA SER A 173 -33.17 -17.95 10.64
C SER A 173 -31.89 -18.21 11.46
N THR A 174 -30.79 -18.69 10.87
CA THR A 174 -29.52 -19.05 11.54
C THR A 174 -28.59 -17.88 11.82
N GLY A 175 -28.76 -16.78 11.09
CA GLY A 175 -27.97 -15.58 11.25
C GLY A 175 -26.62 -15.56 10.56
N CYS A 176 -26.19 -16.62 9.88
CA CYS A 176 -25.05 -16.59 8.96
C CYS A 176 -25.21 -17.70 7.89
N ARG A 177 -25.63 -17.33 6.68
CA ARG A 177 -25.92 -18.26 5.59
C ARG A 177 -24.66 -18.69 4.84
N LYS A 178 -23.89 -17.69 4.42
CA LYS A 178 -22.80 -17.83 3.46
C LYS A 178 -21.63 -16.97 3.89
N LYS A 179 -20.46 -17.57 3.94
CA LYS A 179 -19.21 -16.92 4.26
C LYS A 179 -18.49 -16.51 2.98
N TRP A 180 -17.86 -15.35 3.00
CA TRP A 180 -17.14 -14.79 1.86
C TRP A 180 -15.83 -14.15 2.32
N SER A 181 -14.71 -14.54 1.72
CA SER A 181 -13.40 -14.02 2.08
C SER A 181 -13.14 -12.70 1.36
N ILE A 182 -12.65 -11.71 2.09
CA ILE A 182 -12.20 -10.41 1.56
C ILE A 182 -10.87 -10.01 2.20
N PHE A 183 -10.21 -8.99 1.66
CA PHE A 183 -9.12 -8.31 2.36
C PHE A 183 -9.61 -6.96 2.89
N VAL A 184 -9.12 -6.58 4.07
CA VAL A 184 -9.44 -5.32 4.72
C VAL A 184 -8.14 -4.65 5.13
N LYS A 185 -8.04 -3.34 4.91
CA LYS A 185 -6.90 -2.55 5.35
C LYS A 185 -7.41 -1.30 6.06
N ASN A 186 -6.75 -0.96 7.17
CA ASN A 186 -6.96 0.29 7.87
C ASN A 186 -6.01 1.36 7.31
N CYS A 187 -6.56 2.44 6.75
CA CYS A 187 -5.82 3.57 6.19
C CYS A 187 -5.66 4.72 7.21
N GLY A 188 -5.84 4.43 8.50
CA GLY A 188 -5.81 5.39 9.60
C GLY A 188 -7.15 6.07 9.84
N LEU A 189 -7.65 6.82 8.85
CA LEU A 189 -8.91 7.56 8.96
C LEU A 189 -10.14 6.78 8.49
N TYR A 190 -9.95 5.72 7.72
CA TYR A 190 -11.02 4.92 7.15
C TYR A 190 -10.52 3.52 6.79
N TYR A 191 -11.46 2.65 6.46
CA TYR A 191 -11.19 1.29 6.01
C TYR A 191 -11.46 1.16 4.52
N ILE A 192 -10.65 0.33 3.88
CA ILE A 192 -10.88 -0.12 2.51
C ILE A 192 -11.02 -1.65 2.50
N TYR A 193 -11.80 -2.13 1.55
CA TYR A 193 -12.19 -3.52 1.42
C TYR A 193 -11.87 -3.99 0.01
N LYS A 194 -11.01 -5.00 -0.13
CA LYS A 194 -10.81 -5.66 -1.42
C LYS A 194 -11.96 -6.64 -1.60
N LEU A 195 -12.95 -6.23 -2.37
CA LEU A 195 -14.17 -6.99 -2.57
C LEU A 195 -14.09 -7.76 -3.88
N LEU A 196 -14.50 -9.03 -3.82
CA LEU A 196 -14.75 -9.88 -4.98
C LEU A 196 -16.25 -10.14 -5.04
N ALA A 197 -16.84 -10.02 -6.24
CA ALA A 197 -18.27 -10.27 -6.45
C ALA A 197 -18.69 -11.66 -5.90
N PRO A 198 -19.71 -11.72 -5.02
CA PRO A 198 -20.39 -12.97 -4.73
C PRO A 198 -20.96 -13.59 -6.01
N LYS A 199 -20.74 -14.88 -6.25
CA LYS A 199 -21.14 -15.56 -7.51
C LYS A 199 -22.67 -15.63 -7.75
N ASP A 200 -23.47 -15.20 -6.78
CA ASP A 200 -24.91 -15.37 -6.69
C ASP A 200 -25.58 -14.15 -6.03
N CYS A 201 -26.76 -13.80 -6.53
CA CYS A 201 -27.67 -12.88 -5.85
C CYS A 201 -28.57 -13.66 -4.88
N PRO A 202 -29.14 -13.01 -3.84
CA PRO A 202 -29.13 -11.59 -3.52
C PRO A 202 -28.16 -11.26 -2.37
N ASN A 203 -26.84 -11.45 -2.57
CA ASN A 203 -25.82 -11.07 -1.58
C ASN A 203 -25.37 -9.63 -1.81
N ARG A 204 -25.29 -8.82 -0.74
CA ARG A 204 -24.76 -7.46 -0.84
C ARG A 204 -24.02 -7.04 0.42
N PHE A 205 -22.87 -6.39 0.27
CA PHE A 205 -22.09 -5.86 1.37
C PHE A 205 -22.78 -4.59 1.91
N CYS A 206 -23.11 -4.59 3.20
CA CYS A 206 -23.72 -3.43 3.85
C CYS A 206 -22.64 -2.50 4.41
N GLY A 207 -22.99 -1.22 4.56
CA GLY A 207 -22.21 -0.24 5.31
C GLY A 207 -22.97 0.28 6.54
N THR A 208 -22.25 0.91 7.46
CA THR A 208 -22.78 1.52 8.68
C THR A 208 -21.98 2.75 9.09
N ASP A 209 -22.61 3.58 9.90
CA ASP A 209 -22.01 4.71 10.63
C ASP A 209 -21.84 4.43 12.13
N GLU A 210 -22.25 3.24 12.60
CA GLU A 210 -22.08 2.86 14.00
C GLU A 210 -20.60 2.84 14.40
N MET A 211 -20.29 3.43 15.56
CA MET A 211 -18.94 3.41 16.14
C MET A 211 -18.52 2.01 16.58
#